data_AF-A0A9Q4CNL9-F1
#
_entry.id   AF-A0A9Q4CNL9-F1
#
_cell.length_a   1.000
_cell.length_b   1.000
_cell.length_c   1.000
_cell.angle_alpha   90.00
_cell.angle_beta   90.00
_cell.angle_gamma   90.00
#
_symmetry.space_group_name_H-M   'P 1'
#
loop_
_entity.id
_entity.type
_entity.pdbx_description
1 polymer ?
#
loop_
_entity_poly.entity_id
_entity_poly.type
_entity_poly.pdbx_seq_one_letter_code
_entity_poly.pdbx_strand_id
1 'polypeptide(L)'
;MQHSLLSRTFLPVAACILLSLLSAAQAAEGGLRLAQTRVIFNADNKNAAAVIKNNSQQVYLIKAGVMNTPEGNNPALPAAPFMVTPPMYRLEKESRGTALVVRNGTAQLPADRESVFWLSFLAIPAVSKNGETPDNMTSAQVSVGIRNVIKLFYRPAGLSPSFEQAQEKLTFRRQGRSVSVNNPTPYYLTLAALSFNGKDISFQDHNPMIAPFSSAVFPAKGAVSQAQWAVITDYGDIGQIHTAAVSAGE
;
A
#
# COMPACT_ATOMS: atom_id res chain seq x y z
N MET A 1 -73.97 9.55 -15.15
CA MET A 1 -73.15 8.32 -15.24
C MET A 1 -72.23 8.45 -16.44
N GLN A 2 -70.91 8.38 -16.21
CA GLN A 2 -69.79 8.14 -17.16
C GLN A 2 -68.55 8.86 -16.58
N HIS A 3 -67.93 8.26 -15.57
CA HIS A 3 -66.77 7.35 -15.64
C HIS A 3 -65.42 8.07 -15.81
N SER A 4 -64.84 8.40 -14.65
CA SER A 4 -63.42 8.24 -14.30
C SER A 4 -62.58 7.46 -15.32
N LEU A 5 -61.80 8.18 -16.12
CA LEU A 5 -60.75 7.62 -16.99
C LEU A 5 -59.34 8.08 -16.63
N LEU A 6 -59.16 8.85 -15.55
CA LEU A 6 -57.86 9.41 -15.18
C LEU A 6 -57.03 8.55 -14.22
N SER A 7 -57.53 7.41 -13.74
CA SER A 7 -56.84 6.63 -12.68
C SER A 7 -56.07 5.38 -13.15
N ARG A 8 -56.08 5.02 -14.44
CA ARG A 8 -55.51 3.73 -14.91
C ARG A 8 -54.20 3.83 -15.69
N THR A 9 -53.76 5.01 -16.10
CA THR A 9 -52.51 5.20 -16.87
C THR A 9 -51.31 5.61 -16.00
N PHE A 10 -51.53 6.06 -14.76
CA PHE A 10 -50.45 6.47 -13.86
C PHE A 10 -49.73 5.31 -13.16
N LEU A 11 -50.39 4.16 -13.00
CA LEU A 11 -49.82 2.98 -12.34
C LEU A 11 -48.68 2.30 -13.13
N PRO A 12 -48.77 2.08 -14.46
CA PRO A 12 -47.66 1.48 -15.21
C PRO A 12 -46.49 2.45 -15.43
N VAL A 13 -46.76 3.76 -15.52
CA VAL A 13 -45.71 4.79 -15.69
C VAL A 13 -44.90 4.97 -14.40
N ALA A 14 -45.56 4.95 -13.25
CA ALA A 14 -44.86 4.98 -11.96
C ALA A 14 -44.01 3.72 -11.72
N ALA A 15 -44.47 2.54 -12.16
CA ALA A 15 -43.70 1.29 -12.05
C ALA A 15 -42.45 1.27 -12.96
N CYS A 16 -42.52 1.86 -14.16
CA CYS A 16 -41.36 2.00 -15.04
C CYS A 16 -40.32 3.00 -14.51
N ILE A 17 -40.77 4.09 -13.89
CA ILE A 17 -39.86 5.08 -13.27
C ILE A 17 -39.18 4.47 -12.03
N LEU A 18 -39.90 3.68 -11.23
CA LEU A 18 -39.32 3.01 -10.06
C LEU A 18 -38.30 1.92 -10.45
N LEU A 19 -38.52 1.18 -11.55
CA LEU A 19 -37.52 0.21 -12.06
C LEU A 19 -36.25 0.88 -12.62
N SER A 20 -36.37 2.09 -13.20
CA SER A 20 -35.21 2.82 -13.71
C SER A 20 -34.29 3.40 -12.62
N LEU A 21 -34.81 3.58 -11.39
CA LEU A 21 -34.06 4.06 -10.23
C LEU A 21 -33.35 2.93 -9.46
N LEU A 22 -33.63 1.65 -9.75
CA LEU A 22 -32.93 0.50 -9.19
C LEU A 22 -31.67 0.08 -9.97
N SER A 23 -31.31 0.81 -11.02
CA SER A 23 -29.96 0.72 -11.59
C SER A 23 -28.99 1.44 -10.65
N ALA A 24 -28.80 0.84 -9.47
CA ALA A 24 -27.73 1.19 -8.56
C ALA A 24 -26.46 1.29 -9.40
N ALA A 25 -25.82 2.46 -9.33
CA ALA A 25 -24.50 2.67 -9.84
C ALA A 25 -23.61 1.59 -9.21
N GLN A 26 -23.39 0.50 -9.96
CA GLN A 26 -22.26 -0.36 -9.74
C GLN A 26 -21.09 0.56 -10.04
N ALA A 27 -20.55 1.19 -9.01
CA ALA A 27 -19.19 1.68 -9.04
C ALA A 27 -18.41 0.48 -9.57
N ALA A 28 -17.85 0.60 -10.77
CA ALA A 28 -17.06 -0.47 -11.34
C ALA A 28 -15.97 -0.77 -10.31
N GLU A 29 -16.08 -1.89 -9.59
CA GLU A 29 -15.01 -2.48 -8.79
C GLU A 29 -13.95 -3.06 -9.73
N GLY A 30 -13.50 -2.23 -10.66
CA GLY A 30 -12.58 -2.58 -11.72
C GLY A 30 -11.30 -1.80 -11.56
N GLY A 31 -10.18 -2.48 -11.75
CA GLY A 31 -8.87 -1.85 -11.72
C GLY A 31 -7.76 -2.80 -11.34
N LEU A 32 -6.55 -2.24 -11.33
CA LEU A 32 -5.35 -2.94 -10.90
C LEU A 32 -5.19 -2.79 -9.40
N ARG A 33 -5.01 -3.92 -8.71
CA ARG A 33 -4.80 -3.98 -7.27
C ARG A 33 -3.66 -4.92 -6.95
N LEU A 34 -2.79 -4.54 -6.04
CA LEU A 34 -1.86 -5.49 -5.43
C LEU A 34 -2.59 -6.27 -4.33
N ALA A 35 -2.33 -7.57 -4.22
CA ALA A 35 -2.91 -8.40 -3.17
C ALA A 35 -2.33 -8.08 -1.79
N GLN A 36 -1.15 -7.45 -1.76
CA GLN A 36 -0.44 -7.06 -0.55
C GLN A 36 -0.03 -5.59 -0.62
N THR A 37 0.07 -4.92 0.54
CA THR A 37 0.61 -3.55 0.66
C THR A 37 2.10 -3.51 0.98
N ARG A 38 2.70 -4.69 1.21
CA ARG A 38 4.12 -4.92 1.46
C ARG A 38 4.49 -6.37 1.20
N VAL A 39 5.78 -6.64 1.03
CA VAL A 39 6.34 -7.97 0.86
C VAL A 39 7.46 -8.16 1.88
N ILE A 40 7.46 -9.29 2.59
CA ILE A 40 8.56 -9.72 3.47
C ILE A 40 9.36 -10.79 2.74
N PHE A 41 10.62 -10.49 2.44
CA PHE A 41 11.61 -11.46 1.97
C PHE A 41 12.39 -11.98 3.18
N ASN A 42 12.07 -13.17 3.65
CA ASN A 42 12.84 -13.84 4.70
C ASN A 42 14.15 -14.39 4.12
N ALA A 43 15.28 -14.19 4.83
CA ALA A 43 16.60 -14.58 4.36
C ALA A 43 16.75 -16.08 4.05
N ASP A 44 16.01 -16.94 4.77
CA ASP A 44 16.02 -18.39 4.58
C ASP A 44 15.21 -18.86 3.35
N ASN A 45 14.41 -17.96 2.76
CA ASN A 45 13.60 -18.27 1.59
C ASN A 45 14.36 -17.98 0.29
N LYS A 46 14.12 -18.82 -0.72
CA LYS A 46 14.67 -18.61 -2.07
C LYS A 46 14.03 -17.41 -2.79
N ASN A 47 12.78 -17.11 -2.48
CA ASN A 47 12.02 -16.03 -3.09
C ASN A 47 10.86 -15.57 -2.20
N ALA A 48 10.27 -14.43 -2.54
CA ALA A 48 9.01 -13.94 -2.01
C ALA A 48 8.05 -13.63 -3.16
N ALA A 49 6.77 -14.01 -3.03
CA ALA A 49 5.77 -13.79 -4.07
C ALA A 49 5.00 -12.49 -3.85
N ALA A 50 4.78 -11.75 -4.93
CA ALA A 50 3.93 -10.58 -4.98
C ALA A 50 2.85 -10.79 -6.05
N VAL A 51 1.59 -10.52 -5.71
CA VAL A 51 0.47 -10.79 -6.60
C VAL A 51 -0.21 -9.48 -7.00
N ILE A 52 -0.40 -9.30 -8.30
CA ILE A 52 -1.21 -8.22 -8.87
C ILE A 52 -2.48 -8.82 -9.47
N LYS A 53 -3.62 -8.18 -9.22
CA LYS A 53 -4.93 -8.54 -9.74
C LYS A 53 -5.38 -7.44 -10.70
N ASN A 54 -5.92 -7.86 -11.82
CA ASN A 54 -6.60 -7.00 -12.77
C ASN A 54 -8.07 -7.38 -12.78
N ASN A 55 -8.88 -6.60 -12.08
CA ASN A 55 -10.34 -6.76 -12.05
C ASN A 55 -11.02 -5.87 -13.11
N SER A 56 -10.28 -5.41 -14.11
CA SER A 56 -10.82 -4.61 -15.20
C SER A 56 -10.94 -5.43 -16.48
N GLN A 57 -11.68 -4.88 -17.43
CA GLN A 57 -11.79 -5.41 -18.79
C GLN A 57 -10.59 -5.05 -19.68
N GLN A 58 -9.62 -4.27 -19.17
CA GLN A 58 -8.46 -3.81 -19.90
C GLN A 58 -7.29 -4.79 -19.76
N VAL A 59 -6.53 -5.02 -20.82
CA VAL A 59 -5.28 -5.79 -20.76
C VAL A 59 -4.11 -4.86 -20.42
N TYR A 60 -3.18 -5.32 -19.59
CA TYR A 60 -1.98 -4.55 -19.24
C TYR A 60 -0.70 -5.32 -19.54
N LEU A 61 0.33 -4.59 -19.95
CA LEU A 61 1.71 -5.04 -19.83
C LEU A 61 2.21 -4.60 -18.45
N ILE A 62 2.62 -5.55 -17.63
CA ILE A 62 3.16 -5.30 -16.31
C ILE A 62 4.68 -5.34 -16.39
N LYS A 63 5.35 -4.30 -15.92
CA LYS A 63 6.79 -4.27 -15.66
C LYS A 63 7.00 -4.24 -14.15
N ALA A 64 7.70 -5.25 -13.63
CA ALA A 64 7.96 -5.39 -12.21
C ALA A 64 9.48 -5.29 -11.92
N GLY A 65 9.84 -4.67 -10.80
CA GLY A 65 11.23 -4.48 -10.41
C GLY A 65 11.40 -3.94 -8.99
N VAL A 66 12.60 -4.03 -8.45
CA VAL A 66 12.94 -3.48 -7.13
C VAL A 66 13.72 -2.17 -7.30
N MET A 67 13.37 -1.17 -6.48
CA MET A 67 13.98 0.15 -6.43
C MET A 67 14.61 0.39 -5.05
N ASN A 68 15.61 1.27 -4.99
CA ASN A 68 16.29 1.65 -3.74
C ASN A 68 15.72 2.93 -3.07
N THR A 69 14.74 3.60 -3.68
CA THR A 69 13.87 4.60 -3.03
C THR A 69 12.41 4.44 -3.53
N PRO A 70 11.41 5.06 -2.87
CA PRO A 70 10.03 5.01 -3.35
C PRO A 70 9.83 5.75 -4.70
N GLU A 71 10.59 6.81 -4.94
CA GLU A 71 10.49 7.65 -6.14
C GLU A 71 11.21 7.03 -7.34
N GLY A 72 12.17 6.13 -7.10
CA GLY A 72 12.94 5.49 -8.15
C GLY A 72 14.28 4.97 -7.64
N ASN A 73 15.22 4.77 -8.56
CA ASN A 73 16.59 4.47 -8.17
C ASN A 73 17.37 5.78 -7.96
N ASN A 74 17.91 5.98 -6.77
CA ASN A 74 18.90 7.00 -6.48
C ASN A 74 20.31 6.43 -6.72
N PRO A 75 21.09 6.98 -7.67
CA PRO A 75 22.46 6.52 -7.96
C PRO A 75 23.44 6.72 -6.81
N ALA A 76 23.15 7.61 -5.86
CA ALA A 76 23.96 7.81 -4.66
C ALA A 76 23.80 6.69 -3.61
N LEU A 77 22.79 5.82 -3.78
CA LEU A 77 22.57 4.66 -2.94
C LEU A 77 22.98 3.38 -3.67
N PRO A 78 23.47 2.35 -2.96
CA PRO A 78 23.69 1.04 -3.54
C PRO A 78 22.43 0.51 -4.26
N ALA A 79 22.63 -0.22 -5.35
CA ALA A 79 21.53 -0.89 -6.03
C ALA A 79 20.89 -1.93 -5.10
N ALA A 80 19.57 -2.08 -5.18
CA ALA A 80 18.86 -3.11 -4.43
C ALA A 80 19.35 -4.51 -4.87
N PRO A 81 19.74 -5.41 -3.95
CA PRO A 81 20.28 -6.73 -4.29
C PRO A 81 19.15 -7.74 -4.60
N PHE A 82 18.15 -7.31 -5.35
CA PHE A 82 16.97 -8.07 -5.70
C PHE A 82 16.62 -7.93 -7.17
N MET A 83 16.02 -8.97 -7.71
CA MET A 83 15.45 -9.02 -9.06
C MET A 83 14.02 -9.56 -8.97
N VAL A 84 13.22 -9.28 -9.99
CA VAL A 84 11.84 -9.77 -10.08
C VAL A 84 11.70 -10.66 -11.32
N THR A 85 11.04 -11.80 -11.17
CA THR A 85 10.82 -12.77 -12.25
C THR A 85 9.33 -13.17 -12.33
N PRO A 86 8.70 -13.07 -13.51
CA PRO A 86 9.21 -12.40 -14.71
C PRO A 86 9.29 -10.88 -14.50
N PRO A 87 10.30 -10.19 -15.07
CA PRO A 87 10.43 -8.73 -14.94
C PRO A 87 9.39 -7.98 -15.79
N MET A 88 8.80 -8.66 -16.77
CA MET A 88 7.75 -8.12 -17.61
C MET A 88 6.82 -9.24 -18.08
N TYR A 89 5.52 -9.02 -18.02
CA TYR A 89 4.52 -9.99 -18.46
C TYR A 89 3.20 -9.33 -18.81
N ARG A 90 2.43 -10.00 -19.67
CA ARG A 90 1.07 -9.59 -20.02
C ARG A 90 0.09 -10.06 -18.93
N LEU A 91 -0.78 -9.17 -18.49
CA LEU A 91 -1.84 -9.43 -17.51
C LEU A 91 -3.19 -9.23 -18.19
N GLU A 92 -3.92 -10.34 -18.36
CA GLU A 92 -5.23 -10.34 -19.00
C GLU A 92 -6.30 -9.68 -18.14
N LYS A 93 -7.44 -9.37 -18.76
CA LYS A 93 -8.64 -8.92 -18.06
C LYS A 93 -9.11 -9.95 -17.03
N GLU A 94 -9.69 -9.49 -15.93
CA GLU A 94 -10.23 -10.35 -14.86
C GLU A 94 -9.29 -11.47 -14.40
N SER A 95 -7.99 -11.17 -14.33
CA SER A 95 -6.94 -12.16 -14.07
C SER A 95 -5.99 -11.74 -12.94
N ARG A 96 -5.12 -12.66 -12.54
CA ARG A 96 -4.05 -12.39 -11.56
C ARG A 96 -2.70 -12.79 -12.14
N GLY A 97 -1.68 -12.01 -11.82
CA GLY A 97 -0.29 -12.29 -12.14
C GLY A 97 0.52 -12.40 -10.86
N THR A 98 1.49 -13.32 -10.85
CA THR A 98 2.42 -13.50 -9.74
C THR A 98 3.82 -13.17 -10.20
N ALA A 99 4.50 -12.31 -9.45
CA ALA A 99 5.90 -11.98 -9.63
C ALA A 99 6.69 -12.50 -8.43
N LEU A 100 7.83 -13.14 -8.69
CA LEU A 100 8.74 -13.64 -7.66
C LEU A 100 9.89 -12.65 -7.48
N VAL A 101 10.07 -12.17 -6.25
CA VAL A 101 11.24 -11.41 -5.83
C VAL A 101 12.32 -12.41 -5.44
N VAL A 102 13.51 -12.29 -6.02
CA VAL A 102 14.66 -13.16 -5.79
C VAL A 102 15.86 -12.30 -5.41
N ARG A 103 16.66 -12.74 -4.46
CA ARG A 103 17.92 -12.07 -4.11
C ARG A 103 18.98 -12.42 -5.16
N ASN A 104 19.66 -11.42 -5.70
CA ASN A 104 20.73 -11.62 -6.69
C ASN A 104 22.14 -11.67 -6.06
N GLY A 105 22.25 -11.41 -4.75
CA GLY A 105 23.49 -11.51 -3.99
C GLY A 105 24.53 -10.41 -4.28
N THR A 106 24.19 -9.35 -5.03
CA THR A 106 25.15 -8.31 -5.42
C THR A 106 25.58 -7.40 -4.26
N ALA A 107 24.87 -7.44 -3.14
CA ALA A 107 25.22 -6.72 -1.92
C ALA A 107 24.94 -7.57 -0.67
N GLN A 108 25.85 -7.46 0.29
CA GLN A 108 25.63 -7.96 1.64
C GLN A 108 24.65 -7.03 2.36
N LEU A 109 23.68 -7.62 3.05
CA LEU A 109 22.70 -6.90 3.87
C LEU A 109 23.01 -7.18 5.35
N PRO A 110 22.66 -6.24 6.25
CA PRO A 110 22.77 -6.46 7.69
C PRO A 110 22.11 -7.77 8.11
N ALA A 111 22.75 -8.48 9.03
CA ALA A 111 22.23 -9.73 9.60
C ALA A 111 21.50 -9.50 10.94
N ASP A 112 21.68 -8.32 11.54
CA ASP A 112 21.16 -7.94 12.87
C ASP A 112 19.86 -7.13 12.81
N ARG A 113 19.42 -6.71 11.61
CA ARG A 113 18.23 -5.88 11.40
C ARG A 113 17.64 -6.01 10.01
N GLU A 114 16.37 -5.63 9.89
CA GLU A 114 15.72 -5.52 8.59
C GLU A 114 16.38 -4.45 7.69
N SER A 115 16.23 -4.64 6.39
CA SER A 115 16.51 -3.63 5.36
C SER A 115 15.24 -3.36 4.56
N VAL A 116 15.05 -2.13 4.08
CA VAL A 116 13.88 -1.74 3.29
C VAL A 116 14.26 -1.34 1.86
N PHE A 117 13.46 -1.83 0.91
CA PHE A 117 13.49 -1.53 -0.51
C PHE A 117 12.05 -1.31 -1.01
N TRP A 118 11.87 -1.06 -2.31
CA TRP A 118 10.56 -0.78 -2.89
C TRP A 118 10.30 -1.66 -4.09
N LEU A 119 9.23 -2.45 -4.05
CA LEU A 119 8.77 -3.25 -5.18
C LEU A 119 7.80 -2.42 -6.02
N SER A 120 8.13 -2.25 -7.30
CA SER A 120 7.35 -1.47 -8.25
C SER A 120 6.67 -2.37 -9.28
N PHE A 121 5.39 -2.08 -9.55
CA PHE A 121 4.62 -2.62 -10.65
C PHE A 121 4.12 -1.45 -11.52
N LEU A 122 4.73 -1.27 -12.68
CA LEU A 122 4.25 -0.35 -13.71
C LEU A 122 3.32 -1.11 -14.65
N ALA A 123 2.05 -0.72 -14.68
CA ALA A 123 1.06 -1.25 -15.60
C ALA A 123 0.85 -0.30 -16.77
N ILE A 124 1.07 -0.81 -17.97
CA ILE A 124 0.93 -0.08 -19.23
C ILE A 124 -0.30 -0.65 -19.93
N PRO A 125 -1.37 0.13 -20.14
CA PRO A 125 -2.56 -0.37 -20.80
C PRO A 125 -2.27 -0.75 -22.25
N ALA A 126 -2.83 -1.86 -22.71
CA ALA A 126 -2.79 -2.24 -24.11
C ALA A 126 -3.63 -1.24 -24.94
N VAL A 127 -3.05 -0.68 -25.99
CA VAL A 127 -3.82 0.14 -26.93
C VAL A 127 -4.50 -0.77 -27.94
N SER A 128 -5.83 -0.70 -28.00
CA SER A 128 -6.60 -1.39 -29.05
C SER A 128 -6.39 -0.65 -30.37
N LYS A 129 -5.98 -1.37 -31.42
CA LYS A 129 -6.10 -0.89 -32.80
C LYS A 129 -7.55 -1.05 -33.26
N ASN A 130 -8.46 -0.26 -32.73
CA ASN A 130 -9.85 -0.21 -33.18
C ASN A 130 -10.12 1.20 -33.71
N GLY A 131 -10.42 1.48 -34.97
CA GLY A 131 -10.36 0.69 -36.21
C GLY A 131 -9.78 1.60 -37.29
N GLU A 132 -9.95 1.24 -38.56
CA GLU A 132 -9.67 2.13 -39.72
C GLU A 132 -10.18 3.55 -39.41
N THR A 133 -9.26 4.47 -39.10
CA THR A 133 -9.55 5.89 -39.22
C THR A 133 -9.91 6.12 -40.68
N PRO A 134 -11.11 6.63 -41.01
CA PRO A 134 -11.36 7.16 -42.34
C PRO A 134 -10.20 8.11 -42.67
N ASP A 135 -9.70 8.10 -43.89
CA ASP A 135 -8.46 8.75 -44.37
C ASP A 135 -8.24 10.23 -43.96
N ASN A 136 -9.20 10.88 -43.29
CA ASN A 136 -9.22 12.29 -42.93
C ASN A 136 -9.51 12.60 -41.44
N MET A 137 -9.43 11.66 -40.49
CA MET A 137 -9.52 11.97 -39.06
C MET A 137 -8.26 11.57 -38.28
N THR A 138 -7.54 12.57 -37.76
CA THR A 138 -6.47 12.35 -36.76
C THR A 138 -7.14 12.06 -35.41
N SER A 139 -7.13 10.80 -34.97
CA SER A 139 -7.50 10.48 -33.60
C SER A 139 -6.27 10.59 -32.70
N ALA A 140 -6.32 11.47 -31.70
CA ALA A 140 -5.30 11.54 -30.66
C ALA A 140 -5.66 10.54 -29.55
N GLN A 141 -4.82 9.52 -29.36
CA GLN A 141 -4.98 8.56 -28.26
C GLN A 141 -3.98 8.89 -27.15
N VAL A 142 -4.49 9.06 -25.93
CA VAL A 142 -3.67 9.23 -24.72
C VAL A 142 -3.70 7.93 -23.93
N SER A 143 -2.51 7.43 -23.59
CA SER A 143 -2.34 6.24 -22.74
C SER A 143 -1.61 6.63 -21.47
N VAL A 144 -2.19 6.31 -20.31
CA VAL A 144 -1.62 6.60 -18.99
C VAL A 144 -1.24 5.29 -18.30
N GLY A 145 0.04 5.13 -17.99
CA GLY A 145 0.54 4.01 -17.19
C GLY A 145 0.43 4.29 -15.69
N ILE A 146 0.09 3.27 -14.90
CA ILE A 146 -0.05 3.38 -13.44
C ILE A 146 1.11 2.62 -12.79
N ARG A 147 1.89 3.30 -11.94
CA ARG A 147 2.94 2.66 -11.15
C ARG A 147 2.49 2.50 -9.70
N ASN A 148 2.34 1.25 -9.26
CA ASN A 148 2.18 0.93 -7.85
C ASN A 148 3.56 0.66 -7.24
N VAL A 149 3.82 1.20 -6.05
CA VAL A 149 5.06 1.01 -5.32
C VAL A 149 4.73 0.58 -3.89
N ILE A 150 5.21 -0.58 -3.48
CA ILE A 150 5.02 -1.12 -2.13
C ILE A 150 6.35 -1.43 -1.46
N LYS A 151 6.36 -1.47 -0.13
CA LYS A 151 7.58 -1.76 0.64
C LYS A 151 7.98 -3.23 0.46
N LEU A 152 9.28 -3.46 0.28
CA LEU A 152 9.91 -4.76 0.30
C LEU A 152 10.89 -4.79 1.48
N PHE A 153 10.58 -5.57 2.51
CA PHE A 153 11.47 -5.74 3.65
C PHE A 153 12.30 -7.00 3.47
N TYR A 154 13.61 -6.89 3.61
CA TYR A 154 14.49 -8.03 3.80
C TYR A 154 14.64 -8.30 5.29
N ARG A 155 14.26 -9.50 5.72
CA ARG A 155 14.29 -9.92 7.12
C ARG A 155 15.34 -11.03 7.32
N PRO A 156 16.44 -10.73 8.02
CA PRO A 156 17.38 -11.76 8.47
C PRO A 156 16.73 -12.86 9.31
N ALA A 157 17.33 -14.04 9.29
CA ALA A 157 16.96 -15.12 10.20
C ALA A 157 17.38 -14.80 11.64
N GLY A 158 16.63 -15.32 12.61
CA GLY A 158 17.04 -15.26 14.03
C GLY A 158 16.95 -13.89 14.70
N LEU A 159 16.23 -12.93 14.12
CA LEU A 159 15.94 -11.66 14.80
C LEU A 159 15.14 -11.91 16.09
N SER A 160 15.48 -11.16 17.13
CA SER A 160 14.82 -11.20 18.43
C SER A 160 14.57 -9.77 18.93
N PRO A 161 13.41 -9.46 19.55
CA PRO A 161 12.27 -10.36 19.78
C PRO A 161 11.53 -10.74 18.48
N SER A 162 10.44 -11.53 18.54
CA SER A 162 9.62 -11.78 17.34
C SER A 162 9.01 -10.47 16.81
N PHE A 163 8.57 -10.45 15.54
CA PHE A 163 7.94 -9.25 14.98
C PHE A 163 6.67 -8.84 15.75
N GLU A 164 5.86 -9.81 16.19
CA GLU A 164 4.64 -9.57 16.99
C GLU A 164 4.99 -8.93 18.33
N GLN A 165 6.04 -9.42 18.99
CA GLN A 165 6.53 -8.85 20.24
C GLN A 165 7.23 -7.50 20.05
N ALA A 166 7.83 -7.24 18.89
CA ALA A 166 8.51 -5.98 18.61
C ALA A 166 7.54 -4.79 18.57
N GLN A 167 6.28 -5.01 18.16
CA GLN A 167 5.28 -3.96 18.00
C GLN A 167 4.96 -3.22 19.32
N GLU A 168 4.98 -3.93 20.45
CA GLU A 168 4.72 -3.34 21.77
C GLU A 168 5.95 -2.67 22.41
N LYS A 169 7.15 -2.83 21.84
CA LYS A 169 8.41 -2.36 22.45
C LYS A 169 8.75 -0.91 22.15
N LEU A 170 7.90 -0.18 21.41
CA LEU A 170 8.10 1.24 21.18
C LEU A 170 8.08 1.99 22.52
N THR A 171 9.04 2.89 22.68
CA THR A 171 9.17 3.72 23.89
C THR A 171 8.98 5.19 23.54
N PHE A 172 8.39 5.95 24.45
CA PHE A 172 7.99 7.33 24.21
C PHE A 172 8.67 8.26 25.21
N ARG A 173 9.34 9.30 24.71
CA ARG A 173 9.98 10.34 25.53
C ARG A 173 9.54 11.71 25.06
N ARG A 174 9.05 12.53 25.99
CA ARG A 174 8.70 13.92 25.71
C ARG A 174 9.95 14.72 25.35
N GLN A 175 9.86 15.62 24.38
CA GLN A 175 10.93 16.56 24.01
C GLN A 175 10.31 17.92 23.64
N GLY A 176 10.35 18.90 24.53
CA GLY A 176 9.89 20.28 24.26
C GLY A 176 8.41 20.38 23.84
N ARG A 177 8.09 20.40 22.54
CA ARG A 177 6.72 20.39 21.96
C ARG A 177 6.42 19.17 21.08
N SER A 178 7.23 18.12 21.21
CA SER A 178 7.11 16.87 20.48
C SER A 178 7.30 15.66 21.40
N VAL A 179 7.01 14.47 20.88
CA VAL A 179 7.34 13.20 21.53
C VAL A 179 8.24 12.43 20.57
N SER A 180 9.38 11.98 21.09
CA SER A 180 10.26 11.03 20.41
C SER A 180 9.73 9.63 20.65
N VAL A 181 9.45 8.93 19.55
CA VAL A 181 9.04 7.53 19.50
C VAL A 181 10.26 6.73 19.10
N ASN A 182 10.83 6.01 20.06
CA ASN A 182 12.02 5.21 19.88
C ASN A 182 11.66 3.75 19.60
N ASN A 183 12.24 3.19 18.54
CA ASN A 183 12.15 1.79 18.16
C ASN A 183 13.45 1.07 18.55
N PRO A 184 13.48 0.34 19.68
CA PRO A 184 14.65 -0.40 20.11
C PRO A 184 14.82 -1.77 19.41
N THR A 185 13.98 -2.08 18.42
CA THR A 185 13.87 -3.43 17.83
C THR A 185 14.57 -3.51 16.47
N PRO A 186 14.88 -4.73 15.98
CA PRO A 186 15.54 -4.91 14.68
C PRO A 186 14.59 -4.78 13.46
N TYR A 187 13.35 -4.34 13.64
CA TYR A 187 12.33 -4.27 12.58
C TYR A 187 11.98 -2.83 12.19
N TYR A 188 11.55 -2.62 10.95
CA TYR A 188 10.85 -1.41 10.57
C TYR A 188 9.40 -1.46 11.08
N LEU A 189 9.02 -0.53 11.95
CA LEU A 189 7.66 -0.45 12.49
C LEU A 189 6.93 0.72 11.83
N THR A 190 5.89 0.43 11.04
CA THR A 190 5.04 1.47 10.44
C THR A 190 3.80 1.66 11.31
N LEU A 191 3.67 2.84 11.93
CA LEU A 191 2.50 3.21 12.70
C LEU A 191 1.26 3.28 11.79
N ALA A 192 0.24 2.48 12.13
CA ALA A 192 -1.09 2.55 11.55
C ALA A 192 -1.94 3.63 12.23
N ALA A 193 -1.72 3.79 13.55
CA ALA A 193 -2.35 4.82 14.37
C ALA A 193 -1.38 5.24 15.47
N LEU A 194 -1.47 6.49 15.89
CA LEU A 194 -0.75 7.05 17.03
C LEU A 194 -1.64 8.12 17.67
N SER A 195 -1.79 8.06 18.99
CA SER A 195 -2.45 9.10 19.77
C SER A 195 -1.68 9.41 21.05
N PHE A 196 -1.78 10.66 21.48
CA PHE A 196 -1.24 11.13 22.76
C PHE A 196 -2.40 11.62 23.63
N ASN A 197 -2.57 11.02 24.82
CA ASN A 197 -3.70 11.28 25.71
C ASN A 197 -5.06 11.22 24.99
N GLY A 198 -5.25 10.24 24.09
CA GLY A 198 -6.48 10.06 23.32
C GLY A 198 -6.66 11.03 22.14
N LYS A 199 -5.68 11.90 21.86
CA LYS A 199 -5.68 12.78 20.68
C LYS A 199 -4.84 12.19 19.56
N ASP A 200 -5.48 11.89 18.45
CA ASP A 200 -4.84 11.32 17.27
C ASP A 200 -3.78 12.26 16.67
N ILE A 201 -2.71 11.65 16.18
CA ILE A 201 -1.60 12.30 15.50
C ILE A 201 -1.70 12.00 14.01
N SER A 202 -1.76 13.07 13.21
CA SER A 202 -1.74 12.95 11.75
C SER A 202 -0.34 12.62 11.25
N PHE A 203 -0.27 11.70 10.28
CA PHE A 203 0.96 11.33 9.58
C PHE A 203 1.17 12.11 8.27
N GLN A 204 0.34 13.12 7.98
CA GLN A 204 0.41 13.85 6.71
C GLN A 204 1.78 14.49 6.44
N ASP A 205 2.41 15.04 7.49
CA ASP A 205 3.71 15.70 7.40
C ASP A 205 4.85 14.89 8.06
N HIS A 206 4.60 13.65 8.48
CA HIS A 206 5.54 12.86 9.27
C HIS A 206 5.57 11.41 8.78
N ASN A 207 6.76 10.87 8.50
CA ASN A 207 6.89 9.47 8.09
C ASN A 207 6.51 8.53 9.26
N PRO A 208 5.45 7.73 9.14
CA PRO A 208 5.02 6.83 10.21
C PRO A 208 5.90 5.58 10.34
N MET A 209 6.85 5.35 9.43
CA MET A 209 7.75 4.20 9.46
C MET A 209 9.04 4.52 10.21
N ILE A 210 9.20 3.87 11.36
CA ILE A 210 10.38 4.00 12.22
C ILE A 210 11.35 2.88 11.90
N ALA A 211 12.59 3.25 11.55
CA ALA A 211 13.64 2.29 11.21
C ALA A 211 14.11 1.48 12.44
N PRO A 212 14.74 0.31 12.23
CA PRO A 212 15.38 -0.45 13.30
C PRO A 212 16.35 0.40 14.11
N PHE A 213 16.31 0.27 15.43
CA PHE A 213 17.23 0.96 16.36
C PHE A 213 17.30 2.48 16.13
N SER A 214 16.15 3.09 15.83
CA SER A 214 16.05 4.52 15.50
C SER A 214 14.84 5.16 16.17
N SER A 215 14.70 6.47 16.00
CA SER A 215 13.61 7.25 16.57
C SER A 215 12.94 8.11 15.50
N ALA A 216 11.65 8.37 15.69
CA ALA A 216 10.88 9.37 14.95
C ALA A 216 10.25 10.36 15.91
N VAL A 217 10.10 11.62 15.49
CA VAL A 217 9.57 12.70 16.33
C VAL A 217 8.21 13.13 15.80
N PHE A 218 7.21 13.17 16.69
CA PHE A 218 5.86 13.58 16.36
C PHE A 218 5.43 14.78 17.20
N PRO A 219 4.67 15.74 16.62
CA PRO A 219 4.25 16.94 17.33
C PRO A 219 3.27 16.56 18.44
N ALA A 220 3.39 17.23 19.59
CA ALA A 220 2.52 17.02 20.72
C ALA A 220 2.12 18.35 21.37
N LYS A 221 0.81 18.56 21.55
CA LYS A 221 0.28 19.78 22.19
C LYS A 221 0.00 19.51 23.66
N GLY A 222 0.53 20.37 24.53
CA GLY A 222 0.31 20.28 25.98
C GLY A 222 1.15 19.20 26.68
N ALA A 223 0.72 18.85 27.89
CA ALA A 223 1.28 17.74 28.64
C ALA A 223 0.85 16.41 27.99
N VAL A 224 1.78 15.47 27.90
CA VAL A 224 1.54 14.11 27.41
C VAL A 224 2.02 13.13 28.46
N SER A 225 1.14 12.24 28.91
CA SER A 225 1.45 11.21 29.90
C SER A 225 1.30 9.80 29.34
N GLN A 226 0.52 9.63 28.27
CA GLN A 226 0.23 8.33 27.67
C GLN A 226 0.26 8.40 26.14
N ALA A 227 0.82 7.37 25.53
CA ALA A 227 0.75 7.10 24.10
C ALA A 227 -0.06 5.83 23.86
N GLN A 228 -0.85 5.82 22.78
CA GLN A 228 -1.48 4.63 22.23
C GLN A 228 -1.11 4.52 20.76
N TRP A 229 -0.82 3.30 20.28
CA TRP A 229 -0.43 3.10 18.90
C TRP A 229 -0.82 1.71 18.40
N ALA A 230 -0.91 1.57 17.08
CA ALA A 230 -0.99 0.29 16.39
C ALA A 230 0.02 0.29 15.25
N VAL A 231 0.57 -0.88 14.91
CA VAL A 231 1.54 -1.05 13.83
C VAL A 231 0.90 -1.83 12.68
N ILE A 232 1.23 -1.49 11.43
CA ILE A 232 0.82 -2.29 10.27
C ILE A 232 1.55 -3.63 10.30
N THR A 233 0.81 -4.74 10.27
CA THR A 233 1.35 -6.10 10.31
C THR A 233 2.10 -6.47 9.02
N ASP A 234 2.75 -7.64 8.99
CA ASP A 234 3.39 -8.18 7.78
C ASP A 234 2.38 -8.44 6.65
N TYR A 235 1.13 -8.71 7.00
CA TYR A 235 0.04 -8.95 6.06
C TYR A 235 -0.62 -7.66 5.55
N GLY A 236 -0.26 -6.52 6.13
CA GLY A 236 -0.78 -5.21 5.73
C GLY A 236 -2.00 -4.74 6.51
N ASP A 237 -2.47 -5.51 7.50
CA ASP A 237 -3.57 -5.15 8.39
C ASP A 237 -3.13 -4.21 9.51
N ILE A 238 -4.11 -3.62 10.21
CA ILE A 238 -3.85 -2.89 11.46
C ILE A 238 -3.65 -3.90 12.59
N GLY A 239 -2.50 -3.83 13.26
CA GLY A 239 -2.17 -4.67 14.41
C GLY A 239 -2.95 -4.30 15.68
N GLN A 240 -2.60 -4.94 16.79
CA GLN A 240 -3.22 -4.64 18.08
C GLN A 240 -2.87 -3.23 18.56
N ILE A 241 -3.79 -2.64 19.32
CA ILE A 241 -3.55 -1.36 19.98
C ILE A 241 -2.72 -1.62 21.23
N HIS A 242 -1.58 -0.94 21.32
CA HIS A 242 -0.70 -0.93 22.47
C HIS A 242 -0.79 0.41 23.21
N THR A 243 -0.39 0.41 24.48
CA THR A 243 -0.39 1.61 25.32
C THR A 243 0.86 1.63 26.19
N ALA A 244 1.46 2.82 26.36
CA ALA A 244 2.61 3.04 27.22
C ALA A 244 2.58 4.45 27.80
N ALA A 245 3.22 4.61 28.97
CA ALA A 245 3.48 5.93 29.53
C ALA A 245 4.51 6.70 28.67
N VAL A 246 4.35 8.02 28.60
CA VAL A 246 5.34 8.91 28.00
C VAL A 246 6.26 9.42 29.09
N SER A 247 7.54 9.05 29.00
CA SER A 247 8.57 9.50 29.93
C SER A 247 8.87 11.00 29.74
N ALA A 248 9.23 11.68 30.84
CA ALA A 248 9.68 13.06 30.77
C ALA A 248 10.99 13.16 29.97
N GLY A 249 11.07 14.17 29.09
CA GLY A 249 12.34 14.62 28.55
C GLY A 249 13.12 15.37 29.61
N GLU A 250 14.44 15.28 29.58
CA GLU A 250 15.28 16.30 30.21
C GLU A 250 15.26 17.56 29.33
#